data_AF-A0A3S0D1Q0-F1
#
_entry.id   AF-A0A3S0D1Q0-F1
#
_cell.length_a   1.000
_cell.length_b   1.000
_cell.length_c   1.000
_cell.angle_alpha   90.00
_cell.angle_beta   90.00
_cell.angle_gamma   90.00
#
_symmetry.space_group_name_H-M   'P 1'
#
loop_
_entity.id
_entity.type
_entity.pdbx_description
1 polymer ?
#
loop_
_entity_poly.entity_id
_entity_poly.type
_entity_poly.pdbx_seq_one_letter_code
_entity_poly.pdbx_strand_id
1 'polypeptide(L)' 'MRKLTEAQKRVLKWIGKGWRTEPGAGTAVMVNGKRICNADTMMALYRAGLASKDDTGCWSATPSGKTITAQLGL' A
#
# COMPACT_ATOMS: atom_id res chain seq x y z
N MET A 1 9.06 -17.42 1.17
CA MET A 1 8.71 -16.08 1.70
C MET A 1 8.75 -15.06 0.57
N ARG A 2 7.68 -14.28 0.37
CA ARG A 2 7.72 -13.13 -0.55
C ARG A 2 8.65 -12.07 0.06
N LYS A 3 9.78 -11.76 -0.59
CA LYS A 3 10.65 -10.65 -0.18
C LYS A 3 10.04 -9.35 -0.68
N LEU A 4 9.48 -8.56 0.23
CA LEU A 4 9.05 -7.20 -0.07
C LEU A 4 10.26 -6.27 -0.15
N THR A 5 10.24 -5.36 -1.11
CA THR A 5 11.24 -4.27 -1.19
C THR A 5 11.02 -3.26 -0.08
N GLU A 6 12.02 -2.43 0.23
CA GLU A 6 11.88 -1.36 1.24
C GLU A 6 10.82 -0.31 0.87
N ALA A 7 10.56 -0.10 -0.42
CA ALA A 7 9.46 0.75 -0.87
C ALA A 7 8.09 0.11 -0.58
N GLN A 8 7.95 -1.20 -0.86
CA GLN A 8 6.73 -1.96 -0.58
C GLN A 8 6.45 -2.05 0.92
N LYS A 9 7.47 -2.31 1.75
CA LYS A 9 7.33 -2.30 3.22
C LYS A 9 6.88 -0.95 3.75
N ARG A 10 7.46 0.15 3.24
CA ARG A 10 7.09 1.51 3.66
C ARG A 10 5.63 1.83 3.41
N VAL A 11 5.09 1.51 2.23
CA VAL A 11 3.66 1.76 1.98
C VAL A 11 2.78 0.79 2.76
N LEU A 12 3.17 -0.49 2.85
CA LEU A 12 2.41 -1.51 3.56
C LEU A 12 2.30 -1.23 5.07
N LYS A 13 3.29 -0.54 5.65
CA LYS A 13 3.24 0.02 7.02
C LYS A 13 2.06 0.98 7.22
N TRP A 14 1.76 1.84 6.24
CA TRP A 14 0.66 2.79 6.32
C TRP A 14 -0.67 2.09 6.09
N ILE A 15 -0.85 1.47 4.93
CA ILE A 15 -2.14 0.89 4.55
C ILE A 15 -2.51 -0.32 5.41
N GLY A 16 -1.52 -1.08 5.89
CA GLY A 16 -1.72 -2.21 6.79
C GLY A 16 -2.17 -1.81 8.19
N LYS A 17 -1.91 -0.57 8.60
CA LYS A 17 -2.44 0.02 9.85
C LYS A 17 -3.84 0.62 9.68
N GLY A 18 -4.48 0.42 8.53
CA GLY A 18 -5.83 0.89 8.25
C GLY A 18 -5.90 2.27 7.60
N TRP A 19 -4.76 2.89 7.24
CA TRP A 19 -4.77 4.13 6.48
C TRP A 19 -5.24 3.87 5.04
N ARG A 20 -6.06 4.77 4.52
CA ARG A 20 -6.46 4.79 3.10
C ARG A 20 -5.62 5.84 2.38
N THR A 21 -5.17 5.53 1.17
CA THR A 21 -4.43 6.51 0.36
C THR A 21 -5.39 7.50 -0.29
N GLU A 22 -4.88 8.68 -0.62
CA GLU A 22 -5.56 9.68 -1.44
C GLU A 22 -5.07 9.58 -2.90
N PRO A 23 -5.92 9.92 -3.88
CA PRO A 23 -5.49 10.05 -5.27
C PRO A 23 -4.53 11.24 -5.40
N GLY A 24 -3.35 11.00 -5.96
CA GLY A 24 -2.37 12.05 -6.28
C GLY A 24 -2.31 12.36 -7.77
N ALA A 25 -1.64 13.45 -8.14
CA ALA A 25 -1.38 13.77 -9.54
C ALA A 25 -0.54 12.68 -10.23
N GLY A 26 -0.97 12.29 -11.44
CA GLY A 26 -0.30 11.26 -12.24
C GLY A 26 -0.27 9.91 -11.54
N THR A 27 0.93 9.39 -11.27
CA THR A 27 1.12 8.10 -10.59
C THR A 27 1.39 8.23 -9.09
N ALA A 28 1.30 9.44 -8.51
CA ALA A 28 1.59 9.64 -7.10
C ALA A 28 0.51 9.01 -6.21
N VAL A 29 0.96 8.30 -5.17
CA VAL A 29 0.09 7.78 -4.12
C VAL A 29 0.37 8.56 -2.85
N MET A 30 -0.68 9.12 -2.28
CA MET A 30 -0.61 10.08 -1.18
C MET A 30 -1.21 9.47 0.09
N VAL A 31 -0.67 9.81 1.26
CA VAL A 31 -1.31 9.56 2.56
C VAL A 31 -1.14 10.83 3.38
N ASN A 32 -2.26 11.40 3.86
CA ASN A 32 -2.25 12.61 4.69
C ASN A 32 -1.51 13.76 4.01
N GLY A 33 -1.81 14.01 2.72
CA GLY A 33 -1.17 15.07 1.94
C GLY A 33 0.31 14.87 1.58
N LYS A 34 0.94 13.74 1.94
CA LYS A 34 2.33 13.43 1.58
C LYS A 34 2.44 12.30 0.57
N ARG A 35 3.30 12.46 -0.43
CA ARG A 35 3.62 11.38 -1.39
C ARG A 35 4.40 10.29 -0.68
N ILE A 36 3.85 9.07 -0.70
CA ILE A 36 4.48 7.91 -0.05
C ILE A 36 5.08 6.92 -1.06
N CYS A 37 4.51 6.81 -2.26
CA CYS A 37 5.03 5.95 -3.33
C CYS A 37 4.40 6.33 -4.69
N ASN A 38 4.53 5.43 -5.67
CA ASN A 38 3.87 5.52 -6.96
C ASN A 38 2.89 4.35 -7.18
N ALA A 39 2.05 4.48 -8.20
CA ALA A 39 1.05 3.48 -8.58
C ALA A 39 1.68 2.10 -8.87
N ASP A 40 2.88 2.05 -9.45
CA ASP A 40 3.57 0.78 -9.74
C ASP A 40 3.89 -0.02 -8.47
N THR A 41 4.30 0.67 -7.41
CA THR A 41 4.55 0.06 -6.10
C THR A 41 3.25 -0.55 -5.55
N MET A 42 2.14 0.17 -5.68
CA MET A 42 0.82 -0.31 -5.26
C MET A 42 0.33 -1.48 -6.11
N MET A 43 0.54 -1.43 -7.43
CA MET A 43 0.22 -2.52 -8.35
C MET A 43 1.01 -3.79 -8.03
N ALA A 44 2.26 -3.68 -7.61
CA ALA A 44 3.03 -4.84 -7.16
C ALA A 44 2.43 -5.48 -5.90
N LEU A 45 1.97 -4.68 -4.94
CA LEU A 45 1.27 -5.17 -3.75
C LEU A 45 -0.11 -5.75 -4.07
N TYR A 46 -0.82 -5.16 -5.03
CA TYR A 46 -2.09 -5.66 -5.55
C TYR A 46 -1.95 -7.03 -6.21
N ARG A 47 -0.96 -7.19 -7.10
CA ARG A 47 -0.61 -8.49 -7.71
C ARG A 47 -0.17 -9.52 -6.68
N ALA A 48 0.36 -9.07 -5.54
CA ALA A 48 0.66 -9.93 -4.40
C ALA A 48 -0.58 -10.23 -3.51
N GLY A 49 -1.75 -9.66 -3.78
CA GLY A 49 -2.95 -9.81 -2.96
C GLY A 49 -2.89 -9.10 -1.60
N LEU A 50 -1.97 -8.13 -1.44
CA LEU A 50 -1.73 -7.41 -0.18
C LEU A 50 -2.40 -6.03 -0.15
N ALA A 51 -2.78 -5.50 -1.31
CA ALA A 51 -3.47 -4.22 -1.44
C ALA A 51 -4.68 -4.36 -2.37
N SER A 52 -5.68 -3.51 -2.18
CA SER A 52 -6.82 -3.34 -3.07
C SER A 52 -6.95 -1.87 -3.48
N LYS A 53 -7.48 -1.64 -4.67
CA LYS A 53 -7.84 -0.33 -5.20
C LYS A 53 -9.37 -0.26 -5.28
N ASP A 54 -9.95 0.84 -4.84
CA ASP A 54 -11.37 1.09 -5.03
C ASP A 54 -11.65 1.94 -6.28
N ASP A 55 -12.94 2.15 -6.57
CA ASP A 55 -13.41 2.89 -7.75
C ASP A 55 -13.01 4.36 -7.74
N THR A 56 -12.70 4.93 -6.57
CA THR A 56 -12.19 6.30 -6.43
C THR A 56 -10.68 6.40 -6.64
N GLY A 57 -10.03 5.26 -6.90
CA GLY A 57 -8.60 5.16 -7.10
C GLY A 57 -7.76 5.18 -5.82
N CYS A 58 -8.41 5.10 -4.66
CA CYS A 58 -7.74 5.01 -3.38
C CYS A 58 -7.31 3.57 -3.10
N TRP A 59 -6.21 3.41 -2.36
CA TRP A 59 -5.65 2.13 -2.02
C TRP A 59 -5.81 1.83 -0.52
N SER A 60 -6.00 0.55 -0.21
CA SER A 60 -6.04 0.04 1.15
C SER A 60 -5.41 -1.35 1.24
N ALA A 61 -5.07 -1.80 2.45
CA ALA A 61 -4.57 -3.17 2.64
C ALA A 61 -5.72 -4.18 2.66
N THR A 62 -5.52 -5.31 1.98
CA THR A 62 -6.38 -6.49 2.13
C THR A 62 -6.17 -7.12 3.52
N PRO A 63 -7.02 -8.08 3.94
CA PRO A 63 -6.77 -8.85 5.17
C PRO A 63 -5.37 -9.47 5.20
N SER A 64 -4.93 -10.08 4.10
CA SER A 64 -3.56 -10.63 3.97
C SER A 64 -2.48 -9.55 4.07
N GLY A 65 -2.72 -8.37 3.51
CA GLY A 65 -1.84 -7.21 3.67
C GLY A 65 -1.63 -6.84 5.13
N LYS A 66 -2.73 -6.74 5.89
CA LYS A 66 -2.70 -6.44 7.34
C LYS A 66 -1.97 -7.53 8.13
N THR A 67 -2.21 -8.80 7.83
CA THR A 67 -1.50 -9.93 8.46
C THR A 67 -0.01 -9.86 8.23
N ILE A 68 0.44 -9.59 6.99
CA ILE A 68 1.87 -9.44 6.68
C ILE A 68 2.46 -8.22 7.39
N THR A 69 1.75 -7.09 7.45
CA THR A 69 2.18 -5.92 8.23
C THR A 69 2.45 -6.28 9.70
N ALA A 70 1.54 -7.03 10.32
CA ALA A 70 1.70 -7.49 11.71
C ALA A 70 2.88 -8.47 11.87
N GLN A 71 3.03 -9.46 10.98
CA GLN A 71 4.13 -10.42 11.00
C GLN A 71 5.51 -9.77 10.85
N LEU A 72 5.59 -8.68 10.07
CA LEU A 72 6.82 -7.95 9.82
C LEU A 72 7.10 -6.85 10.85
N GLY A 73 6.21 -6.62 11.82
CA GLY A 73 6.36 -5.57 12.84
C GLY A 73 6.46 -4.16 12.27
N LEU A 74 5.80 -3.89 11.13
CA LEU A 74 5.87 -2.61 10.42
C LEU A 74 5.11 -1.49 11.13
#